data_AF-A0AAD5UJU7-F1
#
_entry.id   AF-A0AAD5UJU7-F1
#
_cell.length_a   1.000
_cell.length_b   1.000
_cell.length_c   1.000
_cell.angle_alpha   90.00
_cell.angle_beta   90.00
_cell.angle_gamma   90.00
#
_symmetry.space_group_name_H-M   'P 1'
#
loop_
_entity.id
_entity.type
_entity.pdbx_description
1 polymer ?
#
loop_
_entity_poly.entity_id
_entity_poly.type
_entity_poly.pdbx_seq_one_letter_code
_entity_poly.pdbx_strand_id
1 'polypeptide(L)'
;MELKKKERSNSVSFLPTSQEEELSPFTEKQTFYAYTVHGPQQVNMLVALGLLIVALVVRCFMLSNPPEIVFDEVHFGGFASRYIKGEFFFDVHPPLGKLLVAFSGVFVGYNGSFSFKEIGMDYTEHHVPYVAMRMLPAIMGALLAPIAYATMRNFGYSSPAAILTGLVVTFENALACQSRLILLDSYLIFFTGLTALMWSEFLRFKYE
;
A
#
# COMPACT_ATOMS: atom_id res chain seq x y z
N MET A 1 -78.30 10.62 13.30
CA MET A 1 -78.37 9.35 12.54
C MET A 1 -77.62 9.63 11.25
N GLU A 2 -76.51 9.01 10.85
CA GLU A 2 -75.94 7.66 11.03
C GLU A 2 -74.39 7.80 11.13
N LEU A 3 -73.75 7.26 12.17
CA LEU A 3 -72.98 6.00 12.22
C LEU A 3 -71.70 5.94 11.35
N LYS A 4 -70.57 6.02 12.07
CA LYS A 4 -69.21 5.56 11.74
C LYS A 4 -69.17 4.28 10.88
N LYS A 5 -68.27 4.25 9.89
CA LYS A 5 -67.42 3.07 9.68
C LYS A 5 -65.96 3.49 9.50
N LYS A 6 -65.14 3.01 10.44
CA LYS A 6 -63.69 3.08 10.51
C LYS A 6 -63.17 1.79 9.91
N GLU A 7 -62.32 1.86 8.89
CA GLU A 7 -61.38 0.79 8.57
C GLU A 7 -59.99 1.38 8.36
N ARG A 8 -59.03 0.67 8.93
CA ARG A 8 -57.63 1.04 9.18
C ARG A 8 -56.76 0.27 8.20
N SER A 9 -55.63 0.90 7.85
CA SER A 9 -54.28 0.30 7.87
C SER A 9 -53.79 -0.51 6.66
N ASN A 10 -52.86 0.16 5.94
CA ASN A 10 -51.51 -0.28 5.56
C ASN A 10 -51.32 -1.34 4.47
N SER A 11 -50.67 -0.94 3.37
CA SER A 11 -49.23 -1.21 3.16
C SER A 11 -48.72 -0.39 1.96
N VAL A 12 -47.93 0.66 2.24
CA VAL A 12 -46.48 0.70 1.98
C VAL A 12 -46.12 1.01 0.51
N SER A 13 -45.93 2.30 0.23
CA SER A 13 -45.11 2.80 -0.88
C SER A 13 -43.74 3.19 -0.32
N PHE A 14 -42.79 2.25 -0.20
CA PHE A 14 -41.41 2.57 0.16
C PHE A 14 -40.57 2.73 -1.10
N LEU A 15 -40.61 3.93 -1.69
CA LEU A 15 -39.42 4.58 -2.25
C LEU A 15 -39.67 6.09 -2.16
N PRO A 16 -39.15 6.80 -1.14
CA PRO A 16 -38.88 8.20 -1.32
C PRO A 16 -37.70 8.30 -2.29
N THR A 17 -37.92 9.02 -3.39
CA THR A 17 -36.90 9.58 -4.26
C THR A 17 -35.69 9.97 -3.40
N SER A 18 -34.53 9.37 -3.68
CA SER A 18 -33.28 9.67 -3.01
C SER A 18 -33.06 11.17 -3.09
N GLN A 19 -33.34 11.87 -1.99
CA GLN A 19 -32.81 13.20 -1.79
C GLN A 19 -31.31 13.03 -1.89
N GLU A 20 -30.71 13.68 -2.87
CA GLU A 20 -29.30 14.03 -2.80
C GLU A 20 -29.12 14.62 -1.41
N GLU A 21 -28.40 13.91 -0.55
CA GLU A 21 -28.04 14.40 0.77
C GLU A 21 -27.12 15.60 0.50
N GLU A 22 -27.74 16.78 0.43
CA GLU A 22 -27.10 18.04 0.11
C GLU A 22 -26.05 18.30 1.19
N LEU A 23 -24.82 17.88 0.87
CA LEU A 23 -23.70 17.91 1.80
C LEU A 23 -23.55 19.35 2.28
N SER A 24 -23.59 19.55 3.60
CA SER A 24 -23.69 20.91 4.14
C SER A 24 -22.59 21.82 3.58
N PRO A 25 -22.88 23.11 3.29
CA PRO A 25 -21.89 24.06 2.76
C PRO A 25 -20.64 24.19 3.63
N PHE A 26 -20.73 23.80 4.90
CA PHE A 26 -19.61 23.76 5.84
C PHE A 26 -18.69 22.55 5.60
N THR A 27 -19.25 21.38 5.31
CA THR A 27 -18.51 20.15 5.03
C THR A 27 -17.79 20.20 3.68
N GLU A 28 -18.45 20.77 2.66
CA GLU A 28 -17.81 21.06 1.36
C GLU A 28 -16.66 22.06 1.53
N LYS A 29 -16.86 23.12 2.32
CA LYS A 29 -15.80 24.12 2.60
C LYS A 29 -14.64 23.61 3.44
N GLN A 30 -14.84 22.63 4.33
CA GLN A 30 -13.75 22.05 5.13
C GLN A 30 -12.87 21.09 4.32
N THR A 31 -13.47 20.29 3.43
CA THR A 31 -12.70 19.48 2.48
C THR A 31 -11.98 20.36 1.47
N PHE A 32 -12.60 21.48 1.08
CA PHE A 32 -12.01 22.54 0.25
C PHE A 32 -10.85 23.28 0.93
N TYR A 33 -10.95 23.65 2.22
CA TYR A 33 -9.93 24.47 2.90
C TYR A 33 -8.53 23.82 2.98
N ALA A 34 -8.46 22.49 3.00
CA ALA A 34 -7.20 21.76 2.98
C ALA A 34 -6.49 21.81 1.61
N TYR A 35 -7.23 22.10 0.53
CA TYR A 35 -6.71 22.15 -0.84
C TYR A 35 -6.29 23.57 -1.29
N THR A 36 -6.64 24.62 -0.52
CA THR A 36 -6.89 25.96 -1.12
C THR A 36 -6.03 27.12 -0.68
N VAL A 37 -5.05 27.01 0.24
CA VAL A 37 -4.22 28.22 0.50
C VAL A 37 -3.33 28.54 -0.71
N HIS A 38 -2.75 27.52 -1.33
CA HIS A 38 -1.83 27.70 -2.46
C HIS A 38 -2.21 26.88 -3.71
N GLY A 39 -3.25 26.05 -3.66
CA GLY A 39 -3.60 25.12 -4.74
C GLY A 39 -2.52 24.05 -4.96
N PRO A 40 -2.76 23.08 -5.87
CA PRO A 40 -1.80 22.04 -6.18
C PRO A 40 -0.49 22.64 -6.66
N GLN A 41 0.62 22.10 -6.15
CA GLN A 41 1.95 22.60 -6.47
C GLN A 41 2.66 21.66 -7.43
N GLN A 42 3.52 22.22 -8.29
CA GLN A 42 4.26 21.41 -9.26
C GLN A 42 5.16 20.38 -8.57
N VAL A 43 5.07 19.13 -9.04
CA VAL A 43 5.93 18.03 -8.61
C VAL A 43 7.28 18.16 -9.34
N ASN A 44 8.37 18.31 -8.57
CA ASN A 44 9.71 18.31 -9.17
C ASN A 44 10.21 16.87 -9.31
N MET A 45 10.28 16.38 -10.55
CA MET A 45 10.69 15.01 -10.85
C MET A 45 12.13 14.70 -10.42
N LEU A 46 13.04 15.68 -10.41
CA LEU A 46 14.40 15.47 -9.94
C LEU A 46 14.45 15.25 -8.44
N VAL A 47 13.60 15.95 -7.69
CA VAL A 47 13.45 15.76 -6.24
C VAL A 47 12.85 14.38 -5.95
N ALA A 48 11.80 13.99 -6.67
CA ALA A 48 11.20 12.67 -6.54
C ALA A 48 12.21 11.55 -6.86
N LEU A 49 13.00 11.70 -7.93
CA LEU A 49 14.07 10.77 -8.29
C LEU A 49 15.16 10.72 -7.22
N GLY A 50 15.57 11.87 -6.67
CA GLY A 50 16.53 11.94 -5.58
C GLY A 50 16.04 11.20 -4.33
N LEU A 51 14.78 11.40 -3.93
CA LEU A 51 14.15 10.68 -2.83
C LEU A 51 14.09 9.17 -3.10
N LEU A 52 13.76 8.76 -4.32
CA LEU A 52 13.76 7.35 -4.71
C LEU A 52 15.15 6.72 -4.58
N ILE A 53 16.20 7.41 -5.07
CA ILE A 53 17.58 6.91 -4.97
C ILE A 53 18.00 6.75 -3.51
N VAL A 54 17.74 7.77 -2.68
CA VAL A 54 18.06 7.71 -1.24
C VAL A 54 17.28 6.60 -0.55
N ALA A 55 15.99 6.47 -0.84
CA ALA A 55 15.16 5.40 -0.29
C ALA A 55 15.64 4.02 -0.74
N LEU A 56 16.00 3.82 -2.00
CA LEU A 56 16.56 2.57 -2.50
C LEU A 56 17.86 2.21 -1.79
N VAL A 57 18.75 3.18 -1.56
CA VAL A 57 19.97 2.95 -0.77
C VAL A 57 19.62 2.48 0.63
N VAL A 58 18.72 3.17 1.34
CA VAL A 58 18.33 2.79 2.71
C VAL A 58 17.64 1.41 2.75
N ARG A 59 16.70 1.14 1.83
CA ARG A 59 15.92 -0.11 1.83
C ARG A 59 16.72 -1.31 1.30
N CYS A 60 17.65 -1.11 0.36
CA CYS A 60 18.45 -2.21 -0.19
C CYS A 60 19.80 -2.40 0.54
N PHE A 61 20.15 -1.52 1.47
CA PHE A 61 21.40 -1.65 2.23
C PHE A 61 21.42 -2.97 3.02
N MET A 62 22.48 -3.75 2.79
CA MET A 62 22.71 -5.05 3.44
C MET A 62 21.49 -5.98 3.44
N LEU A 63 20.80 -6.11 2.31
CA LEU A 63 19.59 -6.94 2.20
C LEU A 63 19.86 -8.46 2.40
N SER A 64 21.11 -8.87 2.19
CA SER A 64 21.57 -10.24 2.47
C SER A 64 21.63 -10.57 3.95
N ASN A 65 21.65 -9.57 4.84
CA ASN A 65 21.72 -9.78 6.28
C ASN A 65 20.36 -9.49 6.94
N PRO A 66 19.81 -10.41 7.75
CA PRO A 66 20.37 -11.72 8.13
C PRO A 66 20.11 -12.81 7.07
N PRO A 67 21.02 -13.80 6.91
CA PRO A 67 20.88 -14.89 5.93
C PRO A 67 19.96 -16.03 6.40
N GLU A 68 19.01 -15.73 7.27
CA GLU A 68 18.09 -16.70 7.88
C GLU A 68 16.64 -16.25 7.75
N ILE A 69 15.70 -17.19 7.93
CA ILE A 69 14.27 -16.90 8.01
C ILE A 69 13.99 -16.04 9.24
N VAL A 70 13.39 -14.86 9.03
CA VAL A 70 13.00 -13.95 10.12
C VAL A 70 11.48 -13.76 10.13
N PHE A 71 10.87 -13.82 11.32
CA PHE A 71 9.47 -13.43 11.53
C PHE A 71 8.52 -14.13 10.52
N ASP A 72 7.62 -13.39 9.88
CA ASP A 72 6.61 -13.90 8.96
C ASP A 72 7.14 -14.36 7.60
N GLU A 73 8.45 -14.28 7.34
CA GLU A 73 9.04 -14.92 6.16
C GLU A 73 8.77 -16.43 6.14
N VAL A 74 8.65 -17.06 7.32
CA VAL A 74 8.28 -18.49 7.44
C VAL A 74 6.91 -18.77 6.81
N HIS A 75 5.97 -17.85 6.97
CA HIS A 75 4.61 -17.96 6.44
C HIS A 75 4.58 -17.60 4.95
N PHE A 76 5.01 -16.39 4.61
CA PHE A 76 4.86 -15.85 3.25
C PHE A 76 5.81 -16.50 2.25
N GLY A 77 7.02 -16.88 2.66
CA GLY A 77 7.91 -17.71 1.87
C GLY A 77 7.33 -19.11 1.63
N GLY A 78 6.75 -19.73 2.67
CA GLY A 78 6.05 -21.01 2.55
C GLY A 78 4.87 -20.97 1.58
N PHE A 79 4.05 -19.91 1.65
CA PHE A 79 2.95 -19.69 0.71
C PHE A 79 3.43 -19.47 -0.72
N ALA A 80 4.53 -18.74 -0.91
CA ALA A 80 5.15 -18.57 -2.22
C ALA A 80 5.59 -19.91 -2.81
N SER A 81 6.23 -20.78 -2.03
CA SER A 81 6.58 -22.14 -2.46
C SER A 81 5.35 -22.95 -2.91
N ARG A 82 4.23 -22.86 -2.18
CA ARG A 82 2.98 -23.57 -2.53
C ARG A 82 2.36 -23.05 -3.82
N TYR A 83 2.37 -21.73 -4.04
CA TYR A 83 1.94 -21.15 -5.32
C TYR A 83 2.79 -21.66 -6.48
N ILE A 84 4.11 -21.73 -6.32
CA ILE A 84 5.02 -22.23 -7.36
C ILE A 84 4.76 -23.70 -7.67
N LYS A 85 4.43 -24.52 -6.65
CA LYS A 85 4.10 -25.94 -6.82
C LYS A 85 2.67 -26.20 -7.31
N GLY A 86 1.81 -25.19 -7.34
CA GLY A 86 0.38 -25.37 -7.64
C GLY A 86 -0.37 -26.14 -6.55
N GLU A 87 0.10 -26.08 -5.30
CA GLU A 87 -0.55 -26.73 -4.16
C GLU A 87 -1.60 -25.82 -3.54
N PHE A 88 -2.81 -26.35 -3.32
CA PHE A 88 -3.87 -25.60 -2.63
C PHE A 88 -3.51 -25.39 -1.15
N PHE A 89 -3.78 -24.20 -0.64
CA PHE A 89 -3.71 -23.89 0.78
C PHE A 89 -4.72 -22.82 1.16
N PHE A 90 -5.05 -22.77 2.45
CA PHE A 90 -5.91 -21.75 3.02
C PHE A 90 -5.07 -20.70 3.75
N ASP A 91 -5.42 -19.42 3.57
CA ASP A 91 -4.83 -18.29 4.30
C ASP A 91 -5.87 -17.16 4.40
N VAL A 92 -5.72 -16.32 5.43
CA VAL A 92 -6.65 -15.22 5.73
C VAL A 92 -6.46 -14.02 4.80
N HIS A 93 -5.29 -13.85 4.19
CA HIS A 93 -4.98 -12.69 3.36
C HIS A 93 -5.43 -12.90 1.91
N PRO A 94 -5.84 -11.82 1.21
CA PRO A 94 -6.02 -11.84 -0.23
C PRO A 94 -4.76 -12.32 -0.98
N PRO A 95 -4.89 -12.91 -2.17
CA PRO A 95 -3.79 -13.63 -2.82
C PRO A 95 -2.71 -12.71 -3.42
N LEU A 96 -3.03 -11.46 -3.77
CA LEU A 96 -2.15 -10.60 -4.57
C LEU A 96 -0.74 -10.45 -4.02
N GLY A 97 -0.58 -10.14 -2.73
CA GLY A 97 0.74 -9.97 -2.13
C GLY A 97 1.57 -11.25 -2.18
N LYS A 98 0.95 -12.40 -1.90
CA LYS A 98 1.62 -13.71 -1.95
C LYS A 98 1.98 -14.09 -3.38
N LEU A 99 1.16 -13.73 -4.36
CA LEU A 99 1.46 -13.90 -5.78
C LEU A 99 2.64 -13.05 -6.24
N LEU A 100 2.80 -11.83 -5.71
CA LEU A 100 3.98 -11.00 -5.98
C LEU A 100 5.26 -11.60 -5.39
N VAL A 101 5.19 -12.18 -4.19
CA VAL A 101 6.32 -12.93 -3.59
C VAL A 101 6.63 -14.19 -4.40
N ALA A 102 5.62 -14.95 -4.82
CA ALA A 102 5.82 -16.12 -5.68
C ALA A 102 6.43 -15.70 -7.03
N PHE A 103 5.96 -14.60 -7.61
CA PHE A 103 6.49 -14.03 -8.85
C PHE A 103 7.97 -13.64 -8.70
N SER A 104 8.37 -12.99 -7.60
CA SER A 104 9.78 -12.64 -7.38
C SER A 104 10.66 -13.89 -7.28
N GLY A 105 10.17 -14.96 -6.63
CA GLY A 105 10.84 -16.26 -6.58
C GLY A 105 10.99 -16.89 -7.97
N VAL A 106 9.90 -17.03 -8.73
CA VAL A 106 9.93 -17.62 -10.09
C VAL A 106 10.84 -16.82 -11.02
N PHE A 107 10.81 -15.49 -10.93
CA PHE A 107 11.63 -14.60 -11.76
C PHE A 107 13.14 -14.84 -11.60
N VAL A 108 13.58 -15.29 -10.42
CA VAL A 108 14.98 -15.63 -10.15
C VAL A 108 15.27 -17.13 -10.15
N GLY A 109 14.33 -17.94 -10.67
CA GLY A 109 14.50 -19.39 -10.83
C GLY A 109 14.28 -20.21 -9.56
N TYR A 110 13.63 -19.66 -8.52
CA TYR A 110 13.22 -20.44 -7.37
C TYR A 110 12.08 -21.41 -7.74
N ASN A 111 12.24 -22.68 -7.41
CA ASN A 111 11.31 -23.77 -7.78
C ASN A 111 10.41 -24.23 -6.62
N GLY A 112 10.42 -23.53 -5.48
CA GLY A 112 9.61 -23.91 -4.32
C GLY A 112 10.16 -25.09 -3.50
N SER A 113 11.36 -25.61 -3.79
CA SER A 113 11.91 -26.79 -3.11
C SER A 113 12.17 -26.58 -1.62
N PHE A 114 12.44 -25.34 -1.20
CA PHE A 114 12.77 -25.01 0.18
C PHE A 114 11.54 -24.97 1.08
N SER A 115 11.71 -25.57 2.26
CA SER A 115 10.65 -25.74 3.26
C SER A 115 10.82 -24.72 4.37
N PHE A 116 10.04 -23.64 4.31
CA PHE A 116 9.96 -22.61 5.35
C PHE A 116 9.22 -23.17 6.59
N LYS A 117 9.94 -23.86 7.49
CA LYS A 117 9.34 -24.50 8.68
C LYS A 117 9.57 -23.72 9.97
N GLU A 118 10.78 -23.21 10.16
CA GLU A 118 11.21 -22.65 11.43
C GLU A 118 11.95 -21.32 11.21
N ILE A 119 11.75 -20.38 12.13
CA ILE A 119 12.50 -19.13 12.17
C ILE A 119 13.96 -19.46 12.52
N GLY A 120 14.92 -18.80 11.86
CA GLY A 120 16.35 -19.04 12.05
C GLY A 120 16.96 -20.11 11.14
N MET A 121 16.17 -20.72 10.22
CA MET A 121 16.75 -21.58 9.20
C MET A 121 17.59 -20.77 8.21
N ASP A 122 18.79 -21.27 7.89
CA ASP A 122 19.72 -20.60 6.99
C ASP A 122 19.31 -20.76 5.52
N TYR A 123 19.26 -19.66 4.76
CA TYR A 123 18.90 -19.68 3.35
C TYR A 123 20.05 -20.14 2.44
N THR A 124 21.30 -19.92 2.85
CA THR A 124 22.51 -20.20 2.09
C THR A 124 22.80 -21.70 1.99
N GLU A 125 22.57 -22.45 3.07
CA GLU A 125 22.69 -23.92 3.06
C GLU A 125 21.78 -24.56 1.99
N HIS A 126 20.60 -23.98 1.81
CA HIS A 126 19.57 -24.47 0.89
C HIS A 126 19.54 -23.76 -0.47
N HIS A 127 20.52 -22.89 -0.76
CA HIS A 127 20.67 -22.19 -2.04
C HIS A 127 19.40 -21.42 -2.47
N VAL A 128 18.67 -20.85 -1.50
CA VAL A 128 17.45 -20.09 -1.77
C VAL A 128 17.84 -18.69 -2.24
N PRO A 129 17.27 -18.16 -3.34
CA PRO A 129 17.54 -16.80 -3.80
C PRO A 129 16.78 -15.75 -2.98
N TYR A 130 16.92 -15.78 -1.65
CA TYR A 130 16.16 -14.96 -0.70
C TYR A 130 16.42 -13.45 -0.87
N VAL A 131 17.66 -13.06 -1.23
CA VAL A 131 18.00 -11.65 -1.48
C VAL A 131 17.11 -11.07 -2.57
N ALA A 132 16.97 -11.78 -3.69
CA ALA A 132 16.11 -11.35 -4.77
C ALA A 132 14.62 -11.36 -4.38
N MET A 133 14.20 -12.33 -3.57
CA MET A 133 12.84 -12.34 -3.03
C MET A 133 12.56 -11.14 -2.12
N ARG A 134 13.56 -10.67 -1.36
CA ARG A 134 13.53 -9.45 -0.53
C ARG A 134 13.68 -8.16 -1.36
N MET A 135 14.26 -8.21 -2.55
CA MET A 135 14.43 -7.00 -3.39
C MET A 135 13.09 -6.40 -3.81
N LEU A 136 12.11 -7.25 -4.18
CA LEU A 136 10.81 -6.75 -4.62
C LEU A 136 10.07 -5.94 -3.52
N PRO A 137 9.88 -6.45 -2.28
CA PRO A 137 9.28 -5.64 -1.22
C PRO A 137 10.14 -4.41 -0.87
N ALA A 138 11.47 -4.48 -0.95
CA ALA A 138 12.34 -3.33 -0.71
C ALA A 138 12.14 -2.22 -1.74
N ILE A 139 12.00 -2.57 -3.02
CA ILE A 139 11.69 -1.62 -4.10
C ILE A 139 10.30 -1.00 -3.90
N MET A 140 9.28 -1.81 -3.59
CA MET A 140 7.92 -1.31 -3.32
C MET A 140 7.90 -0.35 -2.12
N GLY A 141 8.63 -0.69 -1.06
CA GLY A 141 8.81 0.17 0.11
C GLY A 141 9.56 1.47 -0.21
N ALA A 142 10.55 1.44 -1.11
CA ALA A 142 11.31 2.63 -1.53
C ALA A 142 10.47 3.57 -2.41
N LEU A 143 9.61 3.03 -3.28
CA LEU A 143 8.69 3.82 -4.11
C LEU A 143 7.68 4.63 -3.29
N LEU A 144 7.43 4.26 -2.03
CA LEU A 144 6.56 5.02 -1.14
C LEU A 144 7.07 6.45 -0.88
N ALA A 145 8.40 6.65 -0.83
CA ALA A 145 8.98 7.96 -0.55
C ALA A 145 8.65 9.03 -1.62
N PRO A 146 8.87 8.80 -2.94
CA PRO A 146 8.45 9.74 -3.97
C PRO A 146 6.93 9.86 -4.09
N ILE A 147 6.17 8.79 -3.82
CA ILE A 147 4.69 8.85 -3.78
C ILE A 147 4.22 9.82 -2.68
N ALA A 148 4.78 9.71 -1.47
CA ALA A 148 4.45 10.59 -0.36
C ALA A 148 4.79 12.06 -0.68
N TYR A 149 5.96 12.30 -1.29
CA TYR A 149 6.35 13.63 -1.78
C TYR A 149 5.33 14.19 -2.78
N ALA A 150 5.02 13.44 -3.84
CA ALA A 150 4.10 13.88 -4.88
C ALA A 150 2.69 14.15 -4.33
N THR A 151 2.23 13.29 -3.42
CA THR A 151 0.93 13.45 -2.73
C THR A 151 0.88 14.78 -1.94
N MET A 152 1.94 15.11 -1.20
CA MET A 152 2.03 16.38 -0.48
C MET A 152 2.07 17.60 -1.41
N ARG A 153 2.71 17.48 -2.58
CA ARG A 153 2.70 18.55 -3.59
C ARG A 153 1.31 18.75 -4.19
N ASN A 154 0.57 17.68 -4.45
CA ASN A 154 -0.81 17.76 -4.93
C ASN A 154 -1.75 18.42 -3.92
N PHE A 155 -1.55 18.22 -2.61
CA PHE A 155 -2.29 18.93 -1.56
C PHE A 155 -1.85 20.38 -1.32
N GLY A 156 -0.89 20.89 -2.10
CA GLY A 156 -0.52 22.30 -2.07
C GLY A 156 0.55 22.69 -1.05
N TYR A 157 1.21 21.70 -0.42
CA TYR A 157 2.29 21.97 0.53
C TYR A 157 3.56 22.48 -0.17
N SER A 158 4.35 23.29 0.55
CA SER A 158 5.62 23.84 0.06
C SER A 158 6.65 22.75 -0.26
N SER A 159 7.61 23.05 -1.15
CA SER A 159 8.63 22.07 -1.56
C SER A 159 9.43 21.53 -0.36
N PRO A 160 9.88 22.34 0.61
CA PRO A 160 10.59 21.83 1.78
C PRO A 160 9.73 20.88 2.64
N ALA A 161 8.45 21.20 2.83
CA ALA A 161 7.53 20.36 3.61
C ALA A 161 7.32 18.99 2.92
N ALA A 162 7.08 18.99 1.61
CA ALA A 162 6.92 17.75 0.86
C ALA A 162 8.20 16.90 0.84
N ILE A 163 9.38 17.53 0.70
CA ILE A 163 10.68 16.84 0.79
C ILE A 163 10.84 16.20 2.17
N LEU A 164 10.54 16.95 3.24
CA LEU A 164 10.60 16.44 4.60
C LEU A 164 9.70 15.22 4.79
N THR A 165 8.48 15.22 4.23
CA THR A 165 7.60 14.04 4.27
C THR A 165 8.24 12.82 3.60
N GLY A 166 8.83 12.99 2.41
CA GLY A 166 9.55 11.90 1.73
C GLY A 166 10.75 11.38 2.53
N LEU A 167 11.49 12.27 3.20
CA LEU A 167 12.61 11.90 4.06
C LEU A 167 12.16 11.16 5.32
N VAL A 168 11.07 11.61 5.97
CA VAL A 168 10.50 10.91 7.14
C VAL A 168 10.06 9.49 6.74
N VAL A 169 9.37 9.33 5.62
CA VAL A 169 9.00 8.00 5.08
C VAL A 169 10.23 7.15 4.78
N THR A 170 11.32 7.76 4.32
CA THR A 170 12.57 7.06 3.98
C THR A 170 13.29 6.55 5.24
N PHE A 171 13.43 7.42 6.24
CA PHE A 171 14.21 7.15 7.46
C PHE A 171 13.37 6.60 8.63
N GLU A 172 12.08 6.33 8.42
CA GLU A 172 11.27 5.70 9.45
C GLU A 172 11.61 4.20 9.56
N ASN A 173 12.07 3.80 10.76
CA ASN A 173 12.62 2.49 11.02
C ASN A 173 11.61 1.36 10.84
N ALA A 174 10.34 1.57 11.21
CA ALA A 174 9.31 0.54 11.03
C ALA A 174 9.06 0.23 9.54
N LEU A 175 9.01 1.26 8.69
CA LEU A 175 8.86 1.12 7.24
C LEU A 175 10.13 0.53 6.60
N ALA A 176 11.31 0.96 7.07
CA ALA A 176 12.57 0.43 6.60
C ALA A 176 12.76 -1.05 6.95
N CYS A 177 12.42 -1.46 8.18
CA CYS A 177 12.57 -2.84 8.64
C CYS A 177 11.62 -3.79 7.90
N GLN A 178 10.32 -3.49 7.87
CA GLN A 178 9.33 -4.38 7.25
C GLN A 178 9.55 -4.57 5.74
N SER A 179 10.09 -3.55 5.05
CA SER A 179 10.31 -3.62 3.61
C SER A 179 11.54 -4.39 3.17
N ARG A 180 12.41 -4.74 4.12
CA ARG A 180 13.63 -5.50 3.85
C ARG A 180 13.43 -7.01 3.89
N LEU A 181 12.26 -7.48 4.31
CA LEU A 181 11.96 -8.88 4.53
C LEU A 181 10.84 -9.34 3.57
N ILE A 182 10.66 -10.65 3.43
CA ILE A 182 9.63 -11.27 2.60
C ILE A 182 8.26 -11.17 3.31
N LEU A 183 7.73 -9.94 3.44
CA LEU A 183 6.42 -9.64 4.04
C LEU A 183 5.43 -9.08 3.01
N LEU A 184 4.15 -9.16 3.34
CA LEU A 184 3.09 -8.60 2.51
C LEU A 184 2.90 -7.10 2.70
N ASP A 185 3.32 -6.55 3.85
CA ASP A 185 3.02 -5.18 4.25
C ASP A 185 3.60 -4.14 3.29
N SER A 186 4.76 -4.43 2.70
CA SER A 186 5.37 -3.54 1.70
C SER A 186 4.49 -3.31 0.49
N TYR A 187 3.83 -4.38 0.01
CA TYR A 187 2.90 -4.28 -1.12
C TYR A 187 1.65 -3.53 -0.69
N LEU A 188 1.10 -3.84 0.48
CA LEU A 188 -0.09 -3.19 1.01
C LEU A 188 0.12 -1.68 1.15
N ILE A 189 1.21 -1.26 1.79
CA ILE A 189 1.53 0.15 2.02
C ILE A 189 1.84 0.85 0.69
N PHE A 190 2.56 0.20 -0.23
CA PHE A 190 2.79 0.74 -1.58
C PHE A 190 1.47 1.02 -2.31
N PHE A 191 0.57 0.03 -2.39
CA PHE A 191 -0.73 0.21 -3.07
C PHE A 191 -1.64 1.21 -2.34
N THR A 192 -1.55 1.30 -1.02
CA THR A 192 -2.27 2.31 -0.23
C THR A 192 -1.75 3.72 -0.55
N GLY A 193 -0.43 3.90 -0.55
CA GLY A 193 0.20 5.16 -0.95
C GLY A 193 -0.10 5.52 -2.40
N LEU A 194 -0.07 4.55 -3.32
CA LEU A 194 -0.45 4.74 -4.71
C LEU A 194 -1.92 5.16 -4.84
N THR A 195 -2.82 4.56 -4.07
CA THR A 195 -4.24 4.94 -4.03
C THR A 195 -4.39 6.39 -3.56
N ALA A 196 -3.67 6.79 -2.50
CA ALA A 196 -3.68 8.16 -2.02
C ALA A 196 -3.12 9.15 -3.07
N LEU A 197 -2.05 8.79 -3.76
CA LEU A 197 -1.51 9.58 -4.86
C LEU A 197 -2.52 9.73 -5.99
N MET A 198 -3.08 8.63 -6.51
CA MET A 198 -4.07 8.65 -7.59
C MET A 198 -5.32 9.45 -7.20
N TRP A 199 -5.75 9.34 -5.95
CA TRP A 199 -6.83 10.17 -5.42
C TRP A 199 -6.45 11.65 -5.40
N SER A 200 -5.26 12.00 -4.93
CA SER A 200 -4.78 13.38 -4.93
C SER A 200 -4.65 13.96 -6.35
N GLU A 201 -4.22 13.15 -7.32
CA GLU A 201 -4.16 13.49 -8.75
C GLU A 201 -5.56 13.70 -9.33
N PHE A 202 -6.52 12.82 -9.02
CA PHE A 202 -7.91 12.98 -9.42
C PHE A 202 -8.52 14.30 -8.92
N LEU A 203 -8.27 14.63 -7.65
CA LEU A 203 -8.70 15.91 -7.10
C LEU A 203 -8.00 17.07 -7.80
N ARG A 204 -6.69 16.97 -8.09
CA ARG A 204 -5.95 18.00 -8.80
C ARG A 204 -6.59 18.31 -10.15
N PHE A 205 -6.87 17.29 -10.96
CA PHE A 205 -7.52 17.45 -12.27
C PHE A 205 -8.95 17.98 -12.20
N LYS A 206 -9.69 17.71 -11.11
CA LYS A 206 -11.07 18.19 -10.95
C LYS A 206 -11.13 19.68 -10.62
N TYR A 207 -10.11 20.22 -9.95
CA TYR A 207 -10.09 21.59 -9.44
C TYR A 207 -9.10 22.52 -10.18
N GLU A 208 -8.38 22.02 -11.18
CA GLU A 208 -7.74 22.80 -12.25
C GLU A 208 -8.78 23.24 -13.29
#